data_AF-A0A3M1KJZ6-F1
#
_entry.id   AF-A0A3M1KJZ6-F1
#
_cell.length_a   1.000
_cell.length_b   1.000
_cell.length_c   1.000
_cell.angle_alpha   90.00
_cell.angle_beta   90.00
_cell.angle_gamma   90.00
#
_symmetry.space_group_name_H-M   'P 1'
#
loop_
_entity.id
_entity.type
_entity.pdbx_description
1 polymer ?
#
loop_
_entity_poly.entity_id
_entity_poly.type
_entity_poly.pdbx_seq_one_letter_code
_entity_poly.pdbx_strand_id
1 'polypeptide(L)'
;MTRDTLIVLDSSDSDTLTRQLADHFDVQRATPENLQAAREGEHERLILIGPGLPPAEQLKLLERVKSADPDNLLPVLLVGPDDDVSHKVAAFEKGAEDYLSIQLPNDEFIARLRRASMHRIANAQLKRQLRMANEVAMTAMSDTSDLGINMQFLLDANRCNNFDELGQRLLQAINQYGLRCSVQIRGRFEEKNMERNGMPKDLETQLMHHLQNEGRLVEFGNRLVVNYEQVSLLVKNMPVEDERRCGTLKDNLFYLVQGADARVKALDNAHALASEMRLLTTLTGRIETMIQNVDEAYQDLTNAIVSEVERLAEEVDLRILTLDLTEEQEQTLQALLRDTVERTNAIFNQGLKVDQATRTLVSQLQKVLTDDEPERRARKLEKLVTALEKPELRQSSG
;
A
#
# COMPACT_ATOMS: atom_id res chain seq x y z
N MET A 1 51.46 15.37 3.85
CA MET A 1 51.05 16.12 2.66
C MET A 1 51.25 15.21 1.48
N THR A 2 50.16 14.76 0.87
CA THR A 2 50.21 13.98 -0.38
C THR A 2 50.87 14.87 -1.43
N ARG A 3 51.97 14.42 -2.05
CA ARG A 3 52.61 15.17 -3.13
C ARG A 3 51.79 14.96 -4.40
N ASP A 4 51.51 16.03 -5.14
CA ASP A 4 50.81 15.93 -6.42
C ASP A 4 51.66 15.10 -7.40
N THR A 5 51.01 14.19 -8.13
CA THR A 5 51.70 13.35 -9.10
C THR A 5 51.89 14.12 -10.41
N LEU A 6 53.12 14.23 -10.88
CA LEU A 6 53.45 14.90 -12.13
C LEU A 6 53.94 13.87 -13.15
N ILE A 7 53.20 13.68 -14.24
CA ILE A 7 53.62 12.82 -15.35
C ILE A 7 54.45 13.65 -16.33
N VAL A 8 55.71 13.29 -16.52
CA VAL A 8 56.60 13.93 -17.50
C VAL A 8 56.70 13.04 -18.74
N LEU A 9 56.33 13.60 -19.89
CA LEU A 9 56.39 12.98 -21.21
C LEU A 9 57.58 13.56 -21.98
N ASP A 10 58.66 12.80 -22.12
CA ASP A 10 59.86 13.23 -22.84
C ASP A 10 60.43 12.06 -23.68
N SER A 11 61.17 12.37 -24.74
CA SER A 11 61.84 11.39 -25.60
C SER A 11 63.27 11.06 -25.13
N SER A 12 63.84 11.90 -24.26
CA SER A 12 65.24 11.83 -23.83
C SER A 12 65.39 11.29 -22.41
N ASP A 13 66.40 10.44 -22.19
CA ASP A 13 66.80 9.91 -20.87
C ASP A 13 67.41 10.96 -19.92
N SER A 14 67.28 12.25 -20.25
CA SER A 14 67.89 13.34 -19.50
C SER A 14 67.21 13.48 -18.14
N ASP A 15 67.95 13.13 -17.09
CA ASP A 15 67.43 13.01 -15.73
C ASP A 15 67.14 14.36 -15.03
N THR A 16 67.41 15.47 -15.71
CA THR A 16 67.51 16.82 -15.15
C THR A 16 66.17 17.38 -14.68
N LEU A 17 65.14 17.38 -15.54
CA LEU A 17 63.81 17.91 -15.21
C LEU A 17 63.13 17.09 -14.10
N THR A 18 63.30 15.77 -14.12
CA THR A 18 62.73 14.89 -13.08
C THR A 18 63.43 15.08 -11.74
N ARG A 19 64.77 15.17 -11.70
CA ARG A 19 65.51 15.44 -10.45
C ARG A 19 65.15 16.81 -9.88
N GLN A 20 65.02 17.82 -10.74
CA GLN A 20 64.65 19.18 -10.32
C GLN A 20 63.25 19.25 -9.71
N LEU A 21 62.31 18.41 -10.16
CA LEU A 21 60.92 18.43 -9.71
C LEU A 21 60.62 17.39 -8.62
N ALA A 22 61.48 16.40 -8.41
CA ALA A 22 61.32 15.32 -7.43
C ALA A 22 61.26 15.81 -5.97
N ASP A 23 61.87 16.95 -5.66
CA ASP A 23 61.80 17.55 -4.33
C ASP A 23 60.42 18.12 -3.99
N HIS A 24 59.60 18.40 -5.03
CA HIS A 24 58.32 19.09 -4.88
C HIS A 24 57.10 18.27 -5.32
N PHE A 25 57.26 17.34 -6.27
CA PHE A 25 56.19 16.54 -6.86
C PHE A 25 56.54 15.05 -6.84
N ASP A 26 55.53 14.18 -6.88
CA ASP A 26 55.72 12.75 -7.15
C ASP A 26 55.83 12.54 -8.66
N VAL A 27 57.06 12.58 -9.18
CA VAL A 27 57.29 12.62 -10.63
C VAL A 27 57.31 11.22 -11.22
N GLN A 28 56.37 10.95 -12.13
CA GLN A 28 56.30 9.72 -12.91
C GLN A 28 56.71 10.00 -14.35
N ARG A 29 57.60 9.18 -14.92
CA ARG A 29 57.91 9.27 -16.34
C ARG A 29 56.98 8.38 -17.14
N ALA A 30 56.55 8.89 -18.28
CA ALA A 30 55.85 8.09 -19.27
C ALA A 30 56.41 8.40 -20.65
N THR A 31 56.40 7.40 -21.53
CA THR A 31 56.57 7.60 -22.97
C THR A 31 55.20 7.78 -23.62
N PRO A 32 55.12 8.31 -24.84
CA PRO A 32 53.87 8.38 -25.58
C PRO A 32 53.14 7.01 -25.70
N GLU A 33 53.87 5.91 -25.66
CA GLU A 33 53.32 4.54 -25.75
C GLU A 33 52.76 4.05 -24.41
N ASN A 34 53.38 4.43 -23.28
CA ASN A 34 52.99 4.01 -21.93
C ASN A 34 52.08 5.01 -21.20
N LEU A 35 51.72 6.11 -21.86
CA LEU A 35 50.86 7.17 -21.32
C LEU A 35 49.51 6.64 -20.82
N GLN A 36 48.93 5.64 -21.46
CA GLN A 36 47.64 5.08 -21.05
C GLN A 36 47.75 4.37 -19.68
N ALA A 37 48.78 3.54 -19.49
CA ALA A 37 49.04 2.86 -18.23
C ALA A 37 49.43 3.85 -17.11
N ALA A 38 50.20 4.89 -17.43
CA ALA A 38 50.54 5.96 -16.47
C ALA A 38 49.33 6.79 -16.01
N ARG A 39 48.24 6.80 -16.80
CA ARG A 39 46.96 7.44 -16.45
C ARG A 39 46.07 6.59 -15.54
N GLU A 40 46.37 5.30 -15.35
CA GLU A 40 45.57 4.40 -14.51
C GLU A 40 46.01 4.53 -13.04
N GLY A 41 45.13 5.01 -12.17
CA GLY A 41 45.33 5.13 -10.71
C GLY A 41 44.62 6.34 -10.09
N GLU A 42 44.54 6.39 -8.77
CA GLU A 42 43.58 7.24 -8.03
C GLU A 42 44.10 8.64 -7.66
N HIS A 43 45.29 9.04 -8.12
CA HIS A 43 45.93 10.29 -7.70
C HIS A 43 45.74 11.47 -8.66
N GLU A 44 45.90 12.62 -8.04
CA GLU A 44 45.72 13.95 -8.56
C GLU A 44 46.87 14.34 -9.52
N ARG A 45 46.73 14.06 -10.82
CA ARG A 45 47.81 14.12 -11.82
C ARG A 45 47.87 15.37 -12.69
N LEU A 46 49.06 15.85 -12.97
CA LEU A 46 49.34 16.83 -14.03
C LEU A 46 50.21 16.20 -15.11
N ILE A 47 50.04 16.61 -16.37
CA ILE A 47 50.91 16.16 -17.47
C ILE A 47 51.80 17.32 -17.90
N LEU A 48 53.09 17.04 -17.97
CA LEU A 48 54.11 17.92 -18.51
C LEU A 48 54.70 17.28 -19.77
N ILE A 49 54.53 17.92 -20.93
CA ILE A 49 55.15 17.51 -22.19
C ILE A 49 56.49 18.22 -22.30
N GLY A 50 57.58 17.44 -22.19
CA GLY A 50 58.95 17.92 -22.11
C GLY A 50 59.54 18.37 -23.45
N PRO A 51 60.64 19.14 -23.41
CA PRO A 51 61.24 19.77 -24.59
C PRO A 51 62.01 18.80 -25.49
N GLY A 52 62.30 17.56 -25.04
CA GLY A 52 62.97 16.57 -25.88
C GLY A 52 62.09 16.03 -27.02
N LEU A 53 60.79 16.28 -27.00
CA LEU A 53 59.88 15.92 -28.09
C LEU A 53 59.85 17.02 -29.17
N PRO A 54 59.88 16.68 -30.47
CA PRO A 54 59.69 17.65 -31.55
C PRO A 54 58.37 18.43 -31.40
N PRO A 55 58.31 19.73 -31.76
CA PRO A 55 57.10 20.56 -31.62
C PRO A 55 55.83 19.93 -32.21
N ALA A 56 55.92 19.36 -33.40
CA ALA A 56 54.79 18.69 -34.06
C ALA A 56 54.29 17.45 -33.28
N GLU A 57 55.18 16.76 -32.56
CA GLU A 57 54.84 15.59 -31.75
C GLU A 57 54.21 16.01 -30.41
N GLN A 58 54.72 17.07 -29.79
CA GLN A 58 54.13 17.67 -28.58
C GLN A 58 52.66 18.06 -28.79
N LEU A 59 52.35 18.72 -29.92
CA LEU A 59 50.98 19.13 -30.23
C LEU A 59 50.04 17.94 -30.51
N LYS A 60 50.52 16.90 -31.20
CA LYS A 60 49.74 15.67 -31.42
C LYS A 60 49.45 14.96 -30.11
N LEU A 61 50.41 14.94 -29.19
CA LEU A 61 50.27 14.31 -27.88
C LEU A 61 49.28 15.06 -27.00
N LEU A 62 49.35 16.39 -27.00
CA LEU A 62 48.38 17.26 -26.33
C LEU A 62 46.95 16.98 -26.81
N GLU A 63 46.75 16.96 -28.13
CA GLU A 63 45.44 16.70 -28.74
C GLU A 63 44.90 15.31 -28.41
N ARG A 64 45.78 14.30 -28.39
CA ARG A 64 45.42 12.94 -27.98
C ARG A 64 45.03 12.85 -26.49
N VAL A 65 45.74 13.57 -25.62
CA VAL A 65 45.42 13.61 -24.19
C VAL A 65 44.08 14.32 -23.95
N LYS A 66 43.87 15.47 -24.59
CA LYS A 66 42.65 16.27 -24.42
C LYS A 66 41.42 15.60 -25.03
N SER A 67 41.56 14.92 -26.17
CA SER A 67 40.45 14.13 -26.74
C SER A 67 40.05 12.93 -25.86
N ALA A 68 41.00 12.38 -25.09
CA ALA A 68 40.75 11.32 -24.12
C ALA A 68 40.36 11.83 -22.71
N ASP A 69 40.13 13.14 -22.55
CA ASP A 69 39.63 13.79 -21.35
C ASP A 69 38.55 14.83 -21.71
N PRO A 70 37.35 14.37 -22.10
CA PRO A 70 36.28 15.24 -22.61
C PRO A 70 35.79 16.27 -21.59
N ASP A 71 35.99 16.02 -20.29
CA ASP A 71 35.62 16.94 -19.22
C ASP A 71 36.70 18.00 -18.91
N ASN A 72 37.81 17.97 -19.64
CA ASN A 72 38.99 18.84 -19.52
C ASN A 72 39.47 18.99 -18.07
N LEU A 73 39.52 17.88 -17.35
CA LEU A 73 39.89 17.80 -15.93
C LEU A 73 41.39 17.65 -15.72
N LEU A 74 42.14 17.22 -16.74
CA LEU A 74 43.56 16.93 -16.67
C LEU A 74 44.36 18.12 -17.23
N PRO A 75 45.08 18.88 -16.38
CA PRO A 75 45.93 19.95 -16.84
C PRO A 75 47.13 19.38 -17.60
N VAL A 76 47.36 19.90 -18.80
CA VAL A 76 48.48 19.52 -19.67
C VAL A 76 49.28 20.78 -19.96
N LEU A 77 50.56 20.76 -19.59
CA LEU A 77 51.49 21.87 -19.78
C LEU A 77 52.57 21.45 -20.77
N LEU A 78 53.03 22.37 -21.61
CA LEU A 78 54.12 22.14 -22.55
C LEU A 78 55.39 22.84 -22.05
N VAL A 79 56.54 22.26 -22.34
CA VAL A 79 57.86 22.85 -22.11
C VAL A 79 58.58 23.02 -23.42
N GLY A 80 59.12 24.21 -23.67
CA GLY A 80 59.89 24.48 -24.88
C GLY A 80 60.68 25.80 -24.81
N PRO A 81 61.29 26.23 -25.93
CA PRO A 81 62.03 27.49 -25.98
C PRO A 81 61.08 28.69 -25.94
N ASP A 82 61.60 29.85 -25.50
CA ASP A 82 60.79 31.04 -25.26
C ASP A 82 60.47 31.85 -26.52
N ASP A 83 61.30 31.75 -27.55
CA ASP A 83 61.25 32.52 -28.79
C ASP A 83 60.26 31.97 -29.83
N ASP A 84 59.73 30.75 -29.63
CA ASP A 84 58.76 30.13 -30.54
C ASP A 84 57.31 30.52 -30.21
N VAL A 85 56.93 31.73 -30.61
CA VAL A 85 55.57 32.27 -30.40
C VAL A 85 54.52 31.48 -31.19
N SER A 86 54.84 31.00 -32.39
CA SER A 86 53.92 30.24 -33.22
C SER A 86 53.52 28.92 -32.57
N HIS A 87 54.48 28.22 -31.97
CA HIS A 87 54.21 26.97 -31.24
C HIS A 87 53.42 27.20 -29.94
N LYS A 88 53.70 28.30 -29.22
CA LYS A 88 52.91 28.70 -28.04
C LYS A 88 51.43 28.90 -28.39
N VAL A 89 51.16 29.65 -29.47
CA VAL A 89 49.78 29.88 -29.93
C VAL A 89 49.10 28.56 -30.29
N ALA A 90 49.77 27.70 -31.05
CA ALA A 90 49.24 26.40 -31.43
C ALA A 90 48.96 25.47 -30.22
N ALA A 91 49.80 25.54 -29.17
CA ALA A 91 49.60 24.80 -27.94
C ALA A 91 48.33 25.28 -27.19
N PHE A 92 48.13 26.59 -27.07
CA PHE A 92 46.93 27.16 -26.43
C PHE A 92 45.66 26.84 -27.22
N GLU A 93 45.69 26.95 -28.55
CA GLU A 93 44.53 26.59 -29.41
C GLU A 93 44.13 25.12 -29.28
N LYS A 94 45.11 24.23 -29.01
CA LYS A 94 44.88 22.81 -28.75
C LYS A 94 44.56 22.49 -27.27
N GLY A 95 44.38 23.50 -26.43
CA GLY A 95 43.91 23.36 -25.05
C GLY A 95 45.01 23.15 -24.01
N ALA A 96 46.27 23.51 -24.29
CA ALA A 96 47.30 23.53 -23.25
C ALA A 96 46.93 24.50 -22.12
N GLU A 97 47.17 24.09 -20.88
CA GLU A 97 46.88 24.91 -19.70
C GLU A 97 47.90 26.04 -19.54
N ASP A 98 49.16 25.75 -19.82
CA ASP A 98 50.26 26.71 -19.81
C ASP A 98 51.41 26.21 -20.69
N TYR A 99 52.28 27.14 -21.09
CA TYR A 99 53.52 26.86 -21.80
C TYR A 99 54.70 27.41 -20.99
N LEU A 100 55.59 26.52 -20.57
CA LEU A 100 56.73 26.83 -19.72
C LEU A 100 58.01 26.91 -20.55
N SER A 101 58.74 28.02 -20.44
CA SER A 101 60.05 28.14 -21.06
C SER A 101 61.11 27.35 -20.28
N ILE A 102 62.00 26.66 -21.00
CA ILE A 102 63.13 25.93 -20.40
C ILE A 102 64.14 26.84 -19.69
N GLN A 103 64.10 28.14 -19.98
CA GLN A 103 64.98 29.16 -19.38
C GLN A 103 64.37 29.83 -18.14
N LEU A 104 63.17 29.40 -17.70
CA LEU A 104 62.52 29.96 -16.53
C LEU A 104 63.30 29.65 -15.24
N PRO A 105 63.37 30.59 -14.29
CA PRO A 105 63.87 30.30 -12.95
C PRO A 105 63.06 29.16 -12.29
N ASN A 106 63.75 28.28 -11.56
CA ASN A 106 63.13 27.09 -10.95
C ASN A 106 61.92 27.44 -10.05
N ASP A 107 62.03 28.51 -9.27
CA ASP A 107 60.95 28.96 -8.38
C ASP A 107 59.69 29.36 -9.16
N GLU A 108 59.85 29.99 -10.32
CA GLU A 108 58.73 30.38 -11.18
C GLU A 108 58.09 29.15 -11.85
N PHE A 109 58.91 28.21 -12.31
CA PHE A 109 58.45 26.95 -12.91
C PHE A 109 57.59 26.14 -11.92
N ILE A 110 58.07 25.99 -10.68
CA ILE A 110 57.34 25.30 -9.61
C ILE A 110 56.07 26.04 -9.24
N ALA A 111 56.10 27.38 -9.16
CA ALA A 111 54.92 28.18 -8.85
C ALA A 111 53.80 28.00 -9.89
N ARG A 112 54.14 27.96 -11.18
CA ARG A 112 53.17 27.73 -12.26
C ARG A 112 52.57 26.32 -12.24
N LEU A 113 53.40 25.29 -12.00
CA LEU A 113 52.90 23.91 -11.81
C LEU A 113 51.94 23.80 -10.62
N ARG A 114 52.28 24.40 -9.48
CA ARG A 114 51.40 24.43 -8.30
C ARG A 114 50.09 25.15 -8.58
N ARG A 115 50.14 26.27 -9.32
CA ARG A 115 48.95 26.99 -9.74
C ARG A 115 48.03 26.11 -10.58
N ALA A 116 48.55 25.41 -11.57
CA ALA A 116 47.77 24.48 -12.40
C ALA A 116 47.13 23.36 -11.55
N SER A 117 47.87 22.84 -10.56
CA SER A 117 47.35 21.81 -9.64
C SER A 117 46.20 22.34 -8.79
N MET A 118 46.38 23.51 -8.18
CA MET A 118 45.35 24.15 -7.35
C MET A 118 44.08 24.46 -8.14
N HIS A 119 44.20 24.92 -9.40
CA HIS A 119 43.03 25.16 -10.26
C HIS A 119 42.25 23.88 -10.54
N ARG A 120 42.94 22.76 -10.77
CA ARG A 120 42.28 21.45 -10.93
C ARG A 120 41.54 21.05 -9.66
N ILE A 121 42.20 21.14 -8.49
CA ILE A 121 41.62 20.78 -7.19
C ILE A 121 40.34 21.58 -6.94
N ALA A 122 40.40 22.90 -7.13
CA ALA A 122 39.26 23.78 -6.95
C ALA A 122 38.10 23.42 -7.89
N ASN A 123 38.38 23.16 -9.17
CA ASN A 123 37.37 22.75 -10.14
C ASN A 123 36.77 21.37 -9.83
N ALA A 124 37.58 20.40 -9.42
CA ALA A 124 37.12 19.07 -9.00
C ALA A 124 36.23 19.17 -7.75
N GLN A 125 36.61 19.99 -6.77
CA GLN A 125 35.82 20.23 -5.57
C GLN A 125 34.49 20.91 -5.88
N LEU A 126 34.47 21.92 -6.76
CA LEU A 126 33.24 22.58 -7.22
C LEU A 126 32.30 21.61 -7.94
N LYS A 127 32.83 20.79 -8.88
CA LYS A 127 32.03 19.75 -9.56
C LYS A 127 31.47 18.74 -8.57
N ARG A 128 32.24 18.33 -7.55
CA ARG A 128 31.79 17.41 -6.49
C ARG A 128 30.68 18.05 -5.64
N GLN A 129 30.84 19.30 -5.23
CA GLN A 129 29.81 20.03 -4.47
C GLN A 129 28.51 20.16 -5.26
N LEU A 130 28.61 20.43 -6.57
CA LEU A 130 27.44 20.54 -7.46
C LEU A 130 26.73 19.20 -7.64
N ARG A 131 27.48 18.09 -7.79
CA ARG A 131 26.92 16.73 -7.80
C ARG A 131 26.21 16.40 -6.49
N MET A 132 26.86 16.66 -5.35
CA MET A 132 26.26 16.42 -4.03
C MET A 132 25.01 17.27 -3.80
N ALA A 133 25.01 18.53 -4.22
CA ALA A 133 23.84 19.40 -4.12
C ALA A 133 22.66 18.89 -4.97
N ASN A 134 22.94 18.43 -6.20
CA ASN A 134 21.93 17.80 -7.05
C ASN A 134 21.40 16.48 -6.47
N GLU A 135 22.26 15.62 -5.93
CA GLU A 135 21.85 14.37 -5.28
C GLU A 135 20.98 14.63 -4.04
N VAL A 136 21.35 15.60 -3.21
CA VAL A 136 20.56 16.01 -2.03
C VAL A 136 19.21 16.58 -2.46
N ALA A 137 19.16 17.43 -3.49
CA ALA A 137 17.92 17.95 -4.04
C ALA A 137 17.02 16.85 -4.62
N MET A 138 17.58 15.92 -5.40
CA MET A 138 16.86 14.78 -5.97
C MET A 138 16.33 13.84 -4.89
N THR A 139 17.09 13.61 -3.81
CA THR A 139 16.66 12.79 -2.67
C THR A 139 15.51 13.46 -1.92
N ALA A 140 15.59 14.77 -1.66
CA ALA A 140 14.50 15.52 -1.02
C ALA A 140 13.22 15.57 -1.88
N MET A 141 13.37 15.61 -3.22
CA MET A 141 12.25 15.49 -4.16
C MET A 141 11.64 14.08 -4.15
N SER A 142 12.46 13.03 -4.01
CA SER A 142 11.99 11.64 -3.89
C SER A 142 11.24 11.38 -2.58
N ASP A 143 11.72 11.92 -1.45
CA ASP A 143 11.03 11.78 -0.16
C ASP A 143 9.64 12.45 -0.16
N THR A 144 9.50 13.57 -0.88
CA THR A 144 8.20 14.24 -1.07
C THR A 144 7.29 13.45 -2.03
N SER A 145 7.87 12.79 -3.03
CA SER A 145 7.15 11.91 -3.97
C SER A 145 6.60 10.67 -3.26
N ASP A 146 7.41 10.02 -2.43
CA ASP A 146 7.08 8.79 -1.70
C ASP A 146 5.92 9.01 -0.71
N LEU A 147 5.95 10.12 0.05
CA LEU A 147 4.83 10.49 0.90
C LEU A 147 3.53 10.70 0.09
N GLY A 148 3.64 11.28 -1.12
CA GLY A 148 2.54 11.44 -2.05
C GLY A 148 1.92 10.10 -2.48
N ILE A 149 2.75 9.10 -2.77
CA ILE A 149 2.29 7.73 -3.11
C ILE A 149 1.51 7.12 -1.95
N ASN A 150 2.03 7.22 -0.72
CA ASN A 150 1.35 6.70 0.47
C ASN A 150 0.03 7.40 0.72
N MET A 151 -0.01 8.73 0.64
CA MET A 151 -1.24 9.51 0.81
C MET A 151 -2.29 9.15 -0.25
N GLN A 152 -1.89 9.03 -1.50
CA GLN A 152 -2.78 8.65 -2.59
C GLN A 152 -3.36 7.24 -2.38
N PHE A 153 -2.52 6.27 -1.99
CA PHE A 153 -2.97 4.94 -1.64
C PHE A 153 -3.98 4.96 -0.48
N LEU A 154 -3.72 5.69 0.60
CA LEU A 154 -4.63 5.75 1.74
C LEU A 154 -6.00 6.33 1.36
N LEU A 155 -6.05 7.31 0.46
CA LEU A 155 -7.30 7.84 -0.08
C LEU A 155 -8.04 6.82 -0.96
N ASP A 156 -7.32 6.13 -1.84
CA ASP A 156 -7.90 5.14 -2.75
C ASP A 156 -8.35 3.87 -2.01
N ALA A 157 -7.61 3.43 -0.99
CA ALA A 157 -7.95 2.30 -0.13
C ALA A 157 -9.31 2.49 0.53
N ASN A 158 -9.62 3.69 1.02
CA ASN A 158 -10.91 4.01 1.62
C ASN A 158 -12.11 3.85 0.65
N ARG A 159 -11.86 3.90 -0.66
CA ARG A 159 -12.90 3.75 -1.70
C ARG A 159 -13.06 2.29 -2.17
N CYS A 160 -12.12 1.41 -1.83
CA CYS A 160 -12.13 0.02 -2.29
C CYS A 160 -13.28 -0.76 -1.66
N ASN A 161 -14.05 -1.51 -2.46
CA ASN A 161 -15.25 -2.23 -1.97
C ASN A 161 -15.05 -3.73 -1.76
N ASN A 162 -13.87 -4.26 -2.10
CA ASN A 162 -13.51 -5.66 -1.93
C ASN A 162 -11.97 -5.81 -1.82
N PHE A 163 -11.51 -7.03 -1.50
CA PHE A 163 -10.07 -7.29 -1.35
C PHE A 163 -9.31 -7.28 -2.68
N ASP A 164 -9.95 -7.63 -3.80
CA ASP A 164 -9.38 -7.53 -5.15
C ASP A 164 -8.93 -6.10 -5.47
N GLU A 165 -9.84 -5.14 -5.31
CA GLU A 165 -9.57 -3.72 -5.57
C GLU A 165 -8.49 -3.19 -4.61
N LEU A 166 -8.61 -3.50 -3.31
CA LEU A 166 -7.64 -3.08 -2.31
C LEU A 166 -6.23 -3.61 -2.62
N GLY A 167 -6.11 -4.90 -2.93
CA GLY A 167 -4.84 -5.53 -3.25
C GLY A 167 -4.22 -4.97 -4.54
N GLN A 168 -5.03 -4.71 -5.57
CA GLN A 168 -4.56 -4.06 -6.79
C GLN A 168 -4.04 -2.63 -6.53
N ARG A 169 -4.75 -1.84 -5.72
CA ARG A 169 -4.31 -0.47 -5.36
C ARG A 169 -3.02 -0.49 -4.55
N LEU A 170 -2.89 -1.41 -3.60
CA LEU A 170 -1.68 -1.58 -2.80
C LEU A 170 -0.49 -1.95 -3.69
N LEU A 171 -0.64 -2.95 -4.56
CA LEU A 171 0.42 -3.37 -5.48
C LEU A 171 0.75 -2.29 -6.51
N GLN A 172 -0.22 -1.48 -6.94
CA GLN A 172 0.01 -0.33 -7.82
C GLN A 172 0.87 0.74 -7.13
N ALA A 173 0.59 1.06 -5.87
CA ALA A 173 1.39 2.01 -5.08
C ALA A 173 2.83 1.49 -4.91
N ILE A 174 2.99 0.22 -4.53
CA ILE A 174 4.30 -0.39 -4.31
C ILE A 174 5.13 -0.47 -5.60
N ASN A 175 4.48 -0.67 -6.75
CA ASN A 175 5.16 -0.66 -8.04
C ASN A 175 5.71 0.72 -8.42
N GLN A 176 5.14 1.82 -7.92
CA GLN A 176 5.67 3.18 -8.12
C GLN A 176 7.02 3.38 -7.41
N TYR A 177 7.27 2.65 -6.33
CA TYR A 177 8.59 2.55 -5.68
C TYR A 177 9.59 1.67 -6.43
N GLY A 178 9.19 1.04 -7.54
CA GLY A 178 10.04 0.12 -8.32
C GLY A 178 10.15 -1.28 -7.73
N LEU A 179 9.26 -1.65 -6.80
CA LEU A 179 9.27 -2.94 -6.12
C LEU A 179 8.29 -3.92 -6.76
N ARG A 180 8.70 -5.19 -6.82
CA ARG A 180 7.88 -6.33 -7.24
C ARG A 180 7.42 -7.07 -6.00
N CYS A 181 6.12 -7.14 -5.82
CA CYS A 181 5.54 -7.70 -4.60
C CYS A 181 4.38 -8.66 -4.89
N SER A 182 4.10 -9.46 -3.87
CA SER A 182 2.89 -10.26 -3.74
C SER A 182 2.22 -9.95 -2.42
N VAL A 183 0.90 -9.94 -2.40
CA VAL A 183 0.13 -9.64 -1.20
C VAL A 183 -0.78 -10.81 -0.85
N GLN A 184 -0.88 -11.07 0.45
CA GLN A 184 -1.89 -11.92 1.06
C GLN A 184 -2.72 -11.08 2.02
N ILE A 185 -4.03 -11.05 1.80
CA ILE A 185 -5.03 -10.40 2.63
C ILE A 185 -5.87 -11.49 3.28
N ARG A 186 -5.94 -11.48 4.60
CA ARG A 186 -6.66 -12.45 5.43
C ARG A 186 -7.82 -11.74 6.12
N GLY A 187 -8.95 -11.68 5.42
CA GLY A 187 -10.19 -11.21 6.03
C GLY A 187 -10.81 -12.28 6.93
N ARG A 188 -11.89 -11.92 7.60
CA ARG A 188 -12.66 -12.85 8.45
C ARG A 188 -13.40 -13.91 7.63
N PHE A 189 -13.82 -13.56 6.42
CA PHE A 189 -14.68 -14.40 5.58
C PHE A 189 -13.96 -15.03 4.38
N GLU A 190 -12.86 -14.44 3.94
CA GLU A 190 -12.08 -14.92 2.80
C GLU A 190 -10.59 -14.58 2.96
N GLU A 191 -9.74 -15.40 2.36
CA GLU A 191 -8.33 -15.09 2.15
C GLU A 191 -8.10 -14.81 0.67
N LYS A 192 -7.39 -13.73 0.38
CA LYS A 192 -7.07 -13.29 -0.97
C LYS A 192 -5.57 -13.19 -1.17
N ASN A 193 -5.07 -13.88 -2.18
CA ASN A 193 -3.67 -13.86 -2.60
C ASN A 193 -3.58 -13.31 -4.02
N MET A 194 -2.67 -12.37 -4.28
CA MET A 194 -2.49 -11.84 -5.63
C MET A 194 -1.11 -11.20 -5.86
N GLU A 195 -0.73 -11.19 -7.13
CA GLU A 195 0.29 -10.31 -7.69
C GLU A 195 -0.33 -9.17 -8.51
N ARG A 196 0.52 -8.30 -9.09
CA ARG A 196 0.08 -7.17 -9.92
C ARG A 196 -0.77 -7.59 -11.13
N ASN A 197 -0.63 -8.83 -11.60
CA ASN A 197 -1.45 -9.40 -12.68
C ASN A 197 -2.80 -9.94 -12.17
N GLY A 198 -3.08 -9.85 -10.87
CA GLY A 198 -4.28 -10.36 -10.21
C GLY A 198 -4.24 -11.85 -9.85
N MET A 199 -3.20 -12.60 -10.28
CA MET A 199 -3.13 -14.05 -10.08
C MET A 199 -2.22 -14.40 -8.89
N PRO A 200 -2.60 -15.38 -8.06
CA PRO A 200 -1.74 -15.87 -6.98
C PRO A 200 -0.60 -16.75 -7.51
N LYS A 201 0.45 -16.89 -6.69
CA LYS A 201 1.48 -17.93 -6.86
C LYS A 201 1.55 -18.80 -5.61
N ASP A 202 1.38 -20.10 -5.79
CA ASP A 202 1.24 -21.07 -4.70
C ASP A 202 2.38 -21.03 -3.69
N LEU A 203 3.63 -20.97 -4.18
CA LEU A 203 4.81 -20.95 -3.31
C LEU A 203 4.90 -19.67 -2.47
N GLU A 204 4.46 -18.53 -3.03
CA GLU A 204 4.50 -17.25 -2.34
C GLU A 204 3.37 -17.13 -1.32
N THR A 205 2.19 -17.66 -1.65
CA THR A 205 1.06 -17.80 -0.71
C THR A 205 1.45 -18.66 0.49
N GLN A 206 2.07 -19.82 0.26
CA GLN A 206 2.53 -20.67 1.35
C GLN A 206 3.59 -19.99 2.21
N LEU A 207 4.53 -19.27 1.59
CA LEU A 207 5.58 -18.56 2.30
C LEU A 207 5.00 -17.47 3.22
N MET A 208 4.09 -16.64 2.71
CA MET A 208 3.44 -15.59 3.50
C MET A 208 2.61 -16.18 4.65
N HIS A 209 1.89 -17.28 4.41
CA HIS A 209 1.11 -17.95 5.45
C HIS A 209 1.99 -18.47 6.61
N HIS A 210 3.17 -19.03 6.31
CA HIS A 210 4.08 -19.52 7.35
C HIS A 210 4.75 -18.37 8.11
N LEU A 211 5.17 -17.31 7.41
CA LEU A 211 5.93 -16.22 8.00
C LEU A 211 5.06 -15.14 8.68
N GLN A 212 3.74 -15.23 8.60
CA GLN A 212 2.83 -14.20 9.12
C GLN A 212 3.00 -13.91 10.64
N ASN A 213 3.47 -14.89 11.40
CA ASN A 213 3.63 -14.80 12.86
C ASN A 213 5.09 -14.67 13.34
N GLU A 214 6.07 -14.71 12.43
CA GLU A 214 7.49 -14.71 12.81
C GLU A 214 8.06 -13.30 13.11
N GLY A 215 7.30 -12.26 12.80
CA GLY A 215 7.69 -10.88 13.06
C GLY A 215 7.04 -9.90 12.09
N ARG A 216 7.17 -8.60 12.38
CA ARG A 216 6.63 -7.52 11.52
C ARG A 216 7.42 -7.35 10.23
N LEU A 217 8.74 -7.51 10.30
CA LEU A 217 9.67 -7.45 9.17
C LEU A 217 10.53 -8.71 9.23
N VAL A 218 10.44 -9.56 8.21
CA VAL A 218 11.23 -10.79 8.09
C VAL A 218 12.09 -10.68 6.84
N GLU A 219 13.41 -10.65 7.04
CA GLU A 219 14.40 -10.42 5.97
C GLU A 219 15.15 -11.70 5.64
N PHE A 220 15.27 -12.01 4.34
CA PHE A 220 16.07 -13.13 3.86
C PHE A 220 16.61 -12.86 2.46
N GLY A 221 17.93 -12.64 2.37
CA GLY A 221 18.59 -12.27 1.12
C GLY A 221 18.11 -10.91 0.62
N ASN A 222 17.63 -10.86 -0.62
CA ASN A 222 17.05 -9.65 -1.24
C ASN A 222 15.52 -9.58 -1.13
N ARG A 223 14.92 -10.38 -0.22
CA ARG A 223 13.48 -10.45 -0.01
C ARG A 223 13.13 -9.99 1.40
N LEU A 224 11.98 -9.35 1.50
CA LEU A 224 11.43 -8.83 2.75
C LEU A 224 9.96 -9.23 2.81
N VAL A 225 9.54 -9.79 3.93
CA VAL A 225 8.12 -9.97 4.26
C VAL A 225 7.72 -8.92 5.29
N VAL A 226 6.71 -8.13 4.97
CA VAL A 226 6.10 -7.15 5.88
C VAL A 226 4.76 -7.71 6.33
N ASN A 227 4.63 -7.96 7.63
CA ASN A 227 3.41 -8.49 8.24
C ASN A 227 2.76 -7.45 9.13
N TYR A 228 1.45 -7.28 8.95
CA TYR A 228 0.62 -6.49 9.85
C TYR A 228 -0.76 -7.11 9.95
N GLU A 229 -1.03 -7.79 11.06
CA GLU A 229 -2.31 -8.45 11.36
C GLU A 229 -2.91 -9.20 10.15
N GLN A 230 -3.89 -8.63 9.45
CA GLN A 230 -4.59 -9.27 8.35
C GLN A 230 -3.82 -9.25 7.01
N VAL A 231 -2.74 -8.49 6.89
CA VAL A 231 -2.03 -8.31 5.61
C VAL A 231 -0.58 -8.77 5.72
N SER A 232 -0.14 -9.57 4.75
CA SER A 232 1.26 -9.90 4.53
C SER A 232 1.68 -9.47 3.12
N LEU A 233 2.84 -8.82 3.03
CA LEU A 233 3.41 -8.33 1.79
C LEU A 233 4.79 -8.93 1.60
N LEU A 234 4.99 -9.69 0.53
CA LEU A 234 6.29 -10.21 0.12
C LEU A 234 6.91 -9.29 -0.94
N VAL A 235 8.04 -8.67 -0.62
CA VAL A 235 8.88 -7.88 -1.53
C VAL A 235 9.99 -8.78 -2.10
N LYS A 236 10.12 -8.81 -3.44
CA LYS A 236 11.01 -9.76 -4.15
C LYS A 236 12.38 -9.17 -4.54
N ASN A 237 12.52 -7.85 -4.53
CA ASN A 237 13.70 -7.13 -5.01
C ASN A 237 14.04 -5.94 -4.10
N MET A 238 14.27 -6.21 -2.82
CA MET A 238 14.66 -5.17 -1.87
C MET A 238 16.09 -4.67 -2.18
N PRO A 239 16.33 -3.35 -2.29
CA PRO A 239 17.67 -2.80 -2.48
C PRO A 239 18.45 -2.87 -1.16
N VAL A 240 19.27 -3.91 -1.01
CA VAL A 240 20.08 -4.13 0.21
C VAL A 240 21.42 -3.38 0.21
N GLU A 241 21.86 -2.86 -0.94
CA GLU A 241 23.14 -2.15 -1.08
C GLU A 241 23.09 -0.69 -0.57
N ASP A 242 21.90 -0.09 -0.53
CA ASP A 242 21.67 1.28 -0.07
C ASP A 242 20.87 1.24 1.23
N GLU A 243 21.57 1.30 2.36
CA GLU A 243 20.97 1.18 3.70
C GLU A 243 19.95 2.28 3.98
N ARG A 244 20.20 3.51 3.50
CA ARG A 244 19.31 4.66 3.72
C ARG A 244 18.00 4.47 2.95
N ARG A 245 18.09 4.14 1.66
CA ARG A 245 16.91 3.85 0.83
C ARG A 245 16.15 2.62 1.33
N CYS A 246 16.87 1.60 1.80
CA CYS A 246 16.29 0.40 2.38
C CYS A 246 15.43 0.74 3.61
N GLY A 247 15.95 1.57 4.52
CA GLY A 247 15.23 2.06 5.69
C GLY A 247 13.95 2.82 5.32
N THR A 248 14.06 3.82 4.45
CA THR A 248 12.90 4.61 4.00
C THR A 248 11.82 3.74 3.35
N LEU A 249 12.21 2.78 2.50
CA LEU A 249 11.27 1.86 1.87
C LEU A 249 10.60 0.93 2.89
N LYS A 250 11.34 0.42 3.89
CA LYS A 250 10.74 -0.40 4.97
C LYS A 250 9.65 0.36 5.70
N ASP A 251 9.91 1.61 6.07
CA ASP A 251 8.95 2.47 6.76
C ASP A 251 7.72 2.76 5.87
N ASN A 252 7.95 3.15 4.61
CA ASN A 252 6.88 3.44 3.65
C ASN A 252 5.98 2.22 3.39
N LEU A 253 6.58 1.05 3.17
CA LEU A 253 5.84 -0.19 2.98
C LEU A 253 5.02 -0.55 4.23
N PHE A 254 5.57 -0.31 5.42
CA PHE A 254 4.86 -0.57 6.66
C PHE A 254 3.60 0.30 6.78
N TYR A 255 3.66 1.59 6.44
CA TYR A 255 2.48 2.48 6.42
C TYR A 255 1.42 2.02 5.41
N LEU A 256 1.83 1.59 4.22
CA LEU A 256 0.90 1.07 3.21
C LEU A 256 0.17 -0.18 3.70
N VAL A 257 0.90 -1.13 4.30
CA VAL A 257 0.32 -2.38 4.82
C VAL A 257 -0.61 -2.09 6.00
N GLN A 258 -0.29 -1.13 6.87
CA GLN A 258 -1.19 -0.67 7.95
C GLN A 258 -2.49 -0.05 7.40
N GLY A 259 -2.37 0.79 6.38
CA GLY A 259 -3.53 1.39 5.72
C GLY A 259 -4.42 0.32 5.06
N ALA A 260 -3.80 -0.68 4.46
CA ALA A 260 -4.51 -1.83 3.89
C ALA A 260 -5.25 -2.61 4.99
N ASP A 261 -4.59 -2.98 6.08
CA ASP A 261 -5.20 -3.70 7.22
C ASP A 261 -6.42 -2.94 7.79
N ALA A 262 -6.29 -1.63 7.99
CA ALA A 262 -7.42 -0.81 8.45
C ALA A 262 -8.62 -0.89 7.48
N ARG A 263 -8.36 -0.94 6.17
CA ARG A 263 -9.43 -1.12 5.18
C ARG A 263 -10.00 -2.53 5.18
N VAL A 264 -9.17 -3.57 5.36
CA VAL A 264 -9.64 -4.97 5.47
C VAL A 264 -10.63 -5.09 6.62
N LYS A 265 -10.30 -4.57 7.80
CA LYS A 265 -11.21 -4.53 8.96
C LYS A 265 -12.52 -3.81 8.66
N ALA A 266 -12.47 -2.69 7.95
CA ALA A 266 -13.66 -1.94 7.56
C ALA A 266 -14.56 -2.74 6.60
N LEU A 267 -13.95 -3.43 5.63
CA LEU A 267 -14.67 -4.30 4.69
C LEU A 267 -15.30 -5.50 5.41
N ASP A 268 -14.56 -6.16 6.29
CA ASP A 268 -15.06 -7.27 7.11
C ASP A 268 -16.25 -6.82 7.97
N ASN A 269 -16.16 -5.67 8.63
CA ASN A 269 -17.25 -5.14 9.45
C ASN A 269 -18.51 -4.83 8.61
N ALA A 270 -18.33 -4.23 7.42
CA ALA A 270 -19.43 -3.97 6.50
C ALA A 270 -20.10 -5.28 6.03
N HIS A 271 -19.29 -6.30 5.71
CA HIS A 271 -19.80 -7.61 5.29
C HIS A 271 -20.52 -8.35 6.43
N ALA A 272 -20.00 -8.26 7.66
CA ALA A 272 -20.62 -8.84 8.84
C ALA A 272 -22.00 -8.24 9.11
N LEU A 273 -22.11 -6.91 9.08
CA LEU A 273 -23.38 -6.20 9.29
C LEU A 273 -24.39 -6.52 8.18
N ALA A 274 -23.96 -6.56 6.92
CA ALA A 274 -24.82 -6.93 5.80
C ALA A 274 -25.35 -8.38 5.93
N SER A 275 -24.49 -9.30 6.36
CA SER A 275 -24.85 -10.71 6.57
C SER A 275 -25.84 -10.87 7.73
N GLU A 276 -25.62 -10.15 8.84
CA GLU A 276 -26.52 -10.13 9.99
C GLU A 276 -27.92 -9.60 9.61
N MET A 277 -27.98 -8.49 8.87
CA MET A 277 -29.25 -7.95 8.39
C MET A 277 -29.99 -8.91 7.48
N ARG A 278 -29.29 -9.59 6.57
CA ARG A 278 -29.90 -10.60 5.71
C ARG A 278 -30.49 -11.76 6.51
N LEU A 279 -29.81 -12.20 7.58
CA LEU A 279 -30.31 -13.23 8.49
C LEU A 279 -31.58 -12.77 9.21
N LEU A 280 -31.60 -11.53 9.73
CA LEU A 280 -32.79 -10.97 10.38
C LEU A 280 -33.99 -10.91 9.43
N THR A 281 -33.80 -10.41 8.20
CA THR A 281 -34.87 -10.40 7.19
C THR A 281 -35.39 -11.80 6.89
N THR A 282 -34.49 -12.79 6.79
CA THR A 282 -34.86 -14.20 6.56
C THR A 282 -35.64 -14.79 7.74
N LEU A 283 -35.24 -14.48 8.97
CA LEU A 283 -35.93 -14.91 10.19
C LEU A 283 -37.32 -14.29 10.30
N THR A 284 -37.47 -13.00 10.02
CA THR A 284 -38.78 -12.33 10.03
C THR A 284 -39.72 -12.92 8.99
N GLY A 285 -39.23 -13.19 7.76
CA GLY A 285 -40.04 -13.88 6.75
C GLY A 285 -40.48 -15.29 7.19
N ARG A 286 -39.61 -16.05 7.87
CA ARG A 286 -39.96 -17.35 8.44
C ARG A 286 -41.02 -17.25 9.55
N ILE A 287 -40.93 -16.24 10.42
CA ILE A 287 -41.93 -16.00 11.47
C ILE A 287 -43.30 -15.69 10.86
N GLU A 288 -43.34 -14.90 9.79
CA GLU A 288 -44.59 -14.58 9.07
C GLU A 288 -45.26 -15.86 8.53
N THR A 289 -44.50 -16.72 7.85
CA THR A 289 -45.03 -18.01 7.38
C THR A 289 -45.49 -18.90 8.54
N MET A 290 -44.76 -18.90 9.66
CA MET A 290 -45.13 -19.70 10.83
C MET A 290 -46.43 -19.21 11.48
N ILE A 291 -46.63 -17.89 11.61
CA ILE A 291 -47.88 -17.32 12.12
C ILE A 291 -49.04 -17.70 11.20
N GLN A 292 -48.85 -17.60 9.89
CA GLN A 292 -49.91 -17.97 8.94
C GLN A 292 -50.31 -19.44 9.06
N ASN A 293 -49.36 -20.35 9.25
CA ASN A 293 -49.64 -21.76 9.49
C ASN A 293 -50.36 -21.99 10.84
N VAL A 294 -50.00 -21.23 11.88
CA VAL A 294 -50.67 -21.28 13.19
C VAL A 294 -52.12 -20.80 13.07
N ASP A 295 -52.35 -19.73 12.32
CA ASP A 295 -53.70 -19.19 12.09
C ASP A 295 -54.58 -20.18 11.34
N GLU A 296 -54.06 -20.84 10.30
CA GLU A 296 -54.79 -21.90 9.58
C GLU A 296 -55.14 -23.05 10.53
N ALA A 297 -54.18 -23.54 11.32
CA ALA A 297 -54.43 -24.60 12.30
C ALA A 297 -55.43 -24.19 13.40
N TYR A 298 -55.41 -22.93 13.83
CA TYR A 298 -56.33 -22.39 14.83
C TYR A 298 -57.75 -22.24 14.26
N GLN A 299 -57.88 -21.79 13.02
CA GLN A 299 -59.17 -21.71 12.32
C GLN A 299 -59.79 -23.09 12.17
N ASP A 300 -59.00 -24.09 11.76
CA ASP A 300 -59.42 -25.49 11.65
C ASP A 300 -59.87 -26.06 13.00
N LEU A 301 -59.09 -25.81 14.07
CA LEU A 301 -59.45 -26.22 15.43
C LEU A 301 -60.76 -25.57 15.89
N THR A 302 -60.93 -24.27 15.63
CA THR A 302 -62.14 -23.54 16.01
C THR A 302 -63.37 -24.11 15.29
N ASN A 303 -63.27 -24.32 13.98
CA ASN A 303 -64.36 -24.92 13.21
C ASN A 303 -64.71 -26.34 13.70
N ALA A 304 -63.69 -27.13 14.06
CA ALA A 304 -63.91 -28.46 14.62
C ALA A 304 -64.62 -28.42 15.98
N ILE A 305 -64.25 -27.49 16.87
CA ILE A 305 -64.89 -27.36 18.19
C ILE A 305 -66.33 -26.87 18.04
N VAL A 306 -66.60 -25.87 17.20
CA VAL A 306 -67.97 -25.39 16.95
C VAL A 306 -68.85 -26.51 16.41
N SER A 307 -68.36 -27.25 15.41
CA SER A 307 -69.10 -28.39 14.85
C SER A 307 -69.37 -29.49 15.88
N GLU A 308 -68.43 -29.77 16.77
CA GLU A 308 -68.60 -30.75 17.84
C GLU A 308 -69.63 -30.29 18.89
N VAL A 309 -69.61 -29.01 19.26
CA VAL A 309 -70.58 -28.41 20.19
C VAL A 309 -71.98 -28.38 19.60
N GLU A 310 -72.13 -28.05 18.32
CA GLU A 310 -73.41 -28.11 17.60
C GLU A 310 -73.95 -29.54 17.52
N ARG A 311 -73.09 -30.51 17.18
CA ARG A 311 -73.45 -31.93 17.18
C ARG A 311 -73.92 -32.41 18.55
N LEU A 312 -73.24 -31.98 19.61
CA LEU A 312 -73.60 -32.33 20.99
C LEU A 312 -74.96 -31.73 21.37
N ALA A 313 -75.26 -30.50 20.93
CA ALA A 313 -76.58 -29.90 21.14
C ALA A 313 -77.70 -30.67 20.41
N GLU A 314 -77.49 -31.04 19.14
CA GLU A 314 -78.45 -31.86 18.38
C GLU A 314 -78.68 -33.24 19.01
N GLU A 315 -77.63 -33.90 19.47
CA GLU A 315 -77.73 -35.22 20.09
C GLU A 315 -78.47 -35.18 21.44
N VAL A 316 -78.31 -34.10 22.20
CA VAL A 316 -79.08 -33.90 23.44
C VAL A 316 -80.54 -33.60 23.12
N ASP A 317 -80.86 -32.75 22.15
CA ASP A 317 -82.24 -32.48 21.72
C ASP A 317 -82.97 -33.76 21.28
N LEU A 318 -82.30 -34.63 20.53
CA LEU A 318 -82.85 -35.94 20.14
C LEU A 318 -83.10 -36.86 21.35
N ARG A 319 -82.25 -36.83 22.37
CA ARG A 319 -82.38 -37.65 23.57
C ARG A 319 -83.46 -37.12 24.52
N ILE A 320 -83.69 -35.81 24.57
CA ILE A 320 -84.78 -35.20 25.36
C ILE A 320 -86.13 -35.84 25.01
N LEU A 321 -86.39 -36.11 23.72
CA LEU A 321 -87.61 -36.79 23.25
C LEU A 321 -87.82 -38.21 23.82
N THR A 322 -86.75 -38.85 24.28
CA THR A 322 -86.79 -40.21 24.86
C THR A 322 -86.80 -40.21 26.39
N LEU A 323 -86.55 -39.05 27.00
CA LEU A 323 -86.56 -38.87 28.44
C LEU A 323 -87.97 -38.42 28.86
N ASP A 324 -88.51 -39.02 29.91
CA ASP A 324 -89.86 -38.75 30.41
C ASP A 324 -89.85 -37.47 31.28
N LEU A 325 -89.42 -36.36 30.68
CA LEU A 325 -89.24 -35.06 31.32
C LEU A 325 -90.54 -34.25 31.33
N THR A 326 -90.67 -33.34 32.29
CA THR A 326 -91.73 -32.33 32.26
C THR A 326 -91.37 -31.21 31.27
N GLU A 327 -92.39 -30.51 30.75
CA GLU A 327 -92.21 -29.38 29.82
C GLU A 327 -91.30 -28.27 30.39
N GLU A 328 -91.36 -28.04 31.71
CA GLU A 328 -90.51 -27.09 32.41
C GLU A 328 -89.05 -27.55 32.49
N GLN A 329 -88.81 -28.86 32.65
CA GLN A 329 -87.46 -29.44 32.62
C GLN A 329 -86.84 -29.39 31.22
N GLU A 330 -87.63 -29.69 30.19
CA GLU A 330 -87.21 -29.62 28.79
C GLU A 330 -86.80 -28.19 28.40
N GLN A 331 -87.63 -27.19 28.72
CA GLN A 331 -87.31 -25.78 28.47
C GLN A 331 -86.04 -25.33 29.21
N THR A 332 -85.81 -25.81 30.43
CA THR A 332 -84.61 -25.47 31.21
C THR A 332 -83.34 -26.04 30.56
N LEU A 333 -83.38 -27.30 30.09
CA LEU A 333 -82.26 -27.95 29.39
C LEU A 333 -81.95 -27.28 28.05
N GLN A 334 -82.97 -26.97 27.25
CA GLN A 334 -82.81 -26.26 25.98
C GLN A 334 -82.23 -24.86 26.17
N ALA A 335 -82.69 -24.13 27.19
CA ALA A 335 -82.14 -22.82 27.52
C ALA A 335 -80.65 -22.90 27.92
N LEU A 336 -80.28 -23.90 28.73
CA LEU A 336 -78.89 -24.12 29.16
C LEU A 336 -77.98 -24.46 27.97
N LEU A 337 -78.43 -25.33 27.06
CA LEU A 337 -77.69 -25.69 25.84
C LEU A 337 -77.47 -24.47 24.95
N ARG A 338 -78.54 -23.71 24.66
CA ARG A 338 -78.46 -22.50 23.82
C ARG A 338 -77.46 -21.50 24.39
N ASP A 339 -77.53 -21.23 25.68
CA ASP A 339 -76.63 -20.32 26.37
C ASP A 339 -75.17 -20.83 26.34
N THR A 340 -74.95 -22.15 26.46
CA THR A 340 -73.62 -22.76 26.36
C THR A 340 -73.03 -22.60 24.95
N VAL A 341 -73.82 -22.83 23.90
CA VAL A 341 -73.41 -22.62 22.50
C VAL A 341 -73.07 -21.15 22.25
N GLU A 342 -73.92 -20.22 22.69
CA GLU A 342 -73.70 -18.78 22.54
C GLU A 342 -72.42 -18.31 23.26
N ARG A 343 -72.19 -18.73 24.51
CA ARG A 343 -70.97 -18.38 25.25
C ARG A 343 -69.71 -18.96 24.62
N THR A 344 -69.80 -20.18 24.11
CA THR A 344 -68.67 -20.84 23.43
C THR A 344 -68.28 -20.07 22.18
N ASN A 345 -69.25 -19.68 21.35
CA ASN A 345 -69.03 -18.83 20.18
C ASN A 345 -68.46 -17.45 20.54
N ALA A 346 -68.87 -16.86 21.66
CA ALA A 346 -68.32 -15.59 22.12
C ALA A 346 -66.83 -15.68 22.50
N ILE A 347 -66.42 -16.75 23.20
CA ILE A 347 -65.02 -16.99 23.58
C ILE A 347 -64.13 -17.16 22.35
N PHE A 348 -64.57 -17.91 21.34
CA PHE A 348 -63.81 -18.09 20.10
C PHE A 348 -63.62 -16.80 19.30
N ASN A 349 -64.67 -15.97 19.21
CA ASN A 349 -64.58 -14.64 18.59
C ASN A 349 -63.61 -13.70 19.34
N GLN A 350 -63.37 -13.93 20.64
CA GLN A 350 -62.40 -13.18 21.42
C GLN A 350 -60.95 -13.65 21.14
N GLY A 351 -60.74 -14.96 20.95
CA GLY A 351 -59.44 -15.53 20.58
C GLY A 351 -58.87 -14.97 19.27
N LEU A 352 -59.73 -14.80 18.25
CA LEU A 352 -59.37 -14.24 16.94
C LEU A 352 -58.79 -12.80 16.99
N LYS A 353 -59.05 -12.03 18.06
CA LYS A 353 -58.52 -10.66 18.20
C LYS A 353 -57.05 -10.63 18.63
N VAL A 354 -56.58 -11.65 19.33
CA VAL A 354 -55.18 -11.72 19.79
C VAL A 354 -54.24 -11.95 18.60
N ASP A 355 -54.67 -12.72 17.60
CA ASP A 355 -53.88 -13.00 16.38
C ASP A 355 -53.72 -11.79 15.46
N GLN A 356 -54.69 -10.86 15.45
CA GLN A 356 -54.56 -9.61 14.68
C GLN A 356 -53.43 -8.71 15.21
N ALA A 357 -53.21 -8.70 16.53
CA ALA A 357 -52.17 -7.87 17.15
C ALA A 357 -50.76 -8.40 16.81
N THR A 358 -50.55 -9.72 16.88
CA THR A 358 -49.28 -10.37 16.52
C THR A 358 -48.97 -10.21 15.03
N ARG A 359 -49.96 -10.38 14.13
CA ARG A 359 -49.79 -10.11 12.69
C ARG A 359 -49.36 -8.67 12.41
N THR A 360 -49.98 -7.71 13.07
CA THR A 360 -49.65 -6.28 12.90
C THR A 360 -48.21 -5.99 13.30
N LEU A 361 -47.75 -6.60 14.40
CA LEU A 361 -46.40 -6.50 14.92
C LEU A 361 -45.35 -7.04 13.95
N VAL A 362 -45.58 -8.23 13.40
CA VAL A 362 -44.64 -8.85 12.44
C VAL A 362 -44.57 -8.06 11.13
N SER A 363 -45.73 -7.59 10.62
CA SER A 363 -45.76 -6.73 9.43
C SER A 363 -45.02 -5.41 9.65
N GLN A 364 -45.15 -4.80 10.84
CA GLN A 364 -44.41 -3.59 11.17
C GLN A 364 -42.90 -3.84 11.26
N LEU A 365 -42.47 -4.92 11.92
CA LEU A 365 -41.07 -5.32 11.98
C LEU A 365 -40.46 -5.51 10.57
N GLN A 366 -41.17 -6.20 9.68
CA GLN A 366 -40.73 -6.42 8.31
C GLN A 366 -40.56 -5.11 7.54
N LYS A 367 -41.55 -4.19 7.63
CA LYS A 367 -41.47 -2.86 7.00
C LYS A 367 -40.28 -2.04 7.47
N VAL A 368 -39.83 -2.25 8.71
CA VAL A 368 -38.63 -1.59 9.23
C VAL A 368 -37.38 -2.26 8.68
N LEU A 369 -37.31 -3.59 8.71
CA LEU A 369 -36.15 -4.35 8.25
C LEU A 369 -35.90 -4.23 6.73
N THR A 370 -36.92 -3.95 5.92
CA THR A 370 -36.79 -3.70 4.48
C THR A 370 -36.37 -2.26 4.13
N ASP A 371 -36.22 -1.37 5.10
CA ASP A 371 -35.81 0.03 4.84
C ASP A 371 -34.30 0.08 4.57
N ASP A 372 -33.88 0.44 3.36
CA ASP A 372 -32.46 0.47 2.96
C ASP A 372 -31.64 1.52 3.73
N GLU A 373 -32.25 2.57 4.28
CA GLU A 373 -31.54 3.60 5.04
C GLU A 373 -31.33 3.20 6.52
N PRO A 374 -30.08 3.00 6.99
CA PRO A 374 -29.81 2.55 8.35
C PRO A 374 -30.30 3.54 9.43
N GLU A 375 -30.22 4.85 9.18
CA GLU A 375 -30.70 5.86 10.14
C GLU A 375 -32.22 5.86 10.29
N ARG A 376 -32.96 5.71 9.19
CA ARG A 376 -34.43 5.58 9.24
C ARG A 376 -34.84 4.29 9.92
N ARG A 377 -34.13 3.20 9.60
CA ARG A 377 -34.35 1.88 10.20
C ARG A 377 -34.19 1.95 11.72
N ALA A 378 -33.10 2.54 12.22
CA ALA A 378 -32.85 2.70 13.65
C ALA A 378 -33.98 3.49 14.35
N ARG A 379 -34.37 4.64 13.78
CA ARG A 379 -35.48 5.45 14.34
C ARG A 379 -36.82 4.71 14.35
N LYS A 380 -37.11 3.91 13.31
CA LYS A 380 -38.34 3.12 13.24
C LYS A 380 -38.34 1.96 14.24
N LEU A 381 -37.19 1.28 14.41
CA LEU A 381 -36.99 0.25 15.44
C LEU A 381 -37.20 0.81 16.84
N GLU A 382 -36.60 1.96 17.15
CA GLU A 382 -36.73 2.63 18.46
C GLU A 382 -38.20 3.00 18.76
N LYS A 383 -38.92 3.51 17.75
CA LYS A 383 -40.37 3.77 17.86
C LYS A 383 -41.20 2.51 18.11
N LEU A 384 -40.87 1.40 17.44
CA LEU A 384 -41.53 0.12 17.64
C LEU A 384 -41.31 -0.41 19.06
N VAL A 385 -40.07 -0.41 19.54
CA VAL A 385 -39.73 -0.85 20.90
C VAL A 385 -40.48 0.01 21.92
N THR A 386 -40.46 1.34 21.77
CA THR A 386 -41.17 2.26 22.67
C THR A 386 -42.70 2.02 22.66
N ALA A 387 -43.27 1.65 21.51
CA ALA A 387 -44.69 1.34 21.40
C ALA A 387 -45.06 0.02 22.11
N LEU A 388 -44.15 -0.95 22.12
CA LEU A 388 -44.34 -2.25 22.77
C LEU A 388 -44.16 -2.20 24.29
N GLU A 389 -43.34 -1.27 24.78
CA GLU A 389 -43.13 -1.04 26.22
C GLU A 389 -44.27 -0.27 26.89
N LYS A 390 -45.22 0.30 26.12
CA LYS A 390 -46.39 0.97 26.69
C LYS A 390 -47.37 -0.05 27.30
N PRO A 391 -47.80 0.09 28.57
CA PRO A 391 -48.55 -0.94 29.29
C PRO A 391 -50.03 -1.10 28.88
N GLU A 392 -50.45 -0.61 27.71
CA GLU A 392 -51.87 -0.48 27.36
C GLU A 392 -52.51 -1.77 26.81
N LEU A 393 -51.74 -2.84 26.57
CA LEU A 393 -52.27 -4.15 26.14
C LEU A 393 -52.61 -5.11 27.29
N ARG A 394 -52.49 -4.68 28.56
CA ARG A 394 -52.91 -5.49 29.73
C ARG A 394 -54.34 -5.21 30.22
N GLN A 395 -55.08 -4.29 29.61
CA GLN A 395 -56.44 -3.93 30.05
C GLN A 395 -57.48 -4.07 28.93
N SER A 396 -57.77 -5.30 28.52
CA SER A 396 -59.09 -5.63 27.94
C SER A 396 -59.56 -7.04 28.31
N SER A 397 -59.12 -7.53 29.47
CA SER A 397 -59.59 -8.77 30.09
C SER A 397 -59.98 -8.46 31.53
N GLY A 398 -61.13 -7.80 31.66
CA GLY A 398 -61.83 -7.54 32.91
C GLY A 398 -63.31 -7.56 32.63
#